data_AF-A0A0Q7I3K4-F1
#
_entry.id   AF-A0A0Q7I3K4-F1
#
_cell.length_a   1.000
_cell.length_b   1.000
_cell.length_c   1.000
_cell.angle_alpha   90.00
_cell.angle_beta   90.00
_cell.angle_gamma   90.00
#
_symmetry.space_group_name_H-M   'P 1'
#
loop_
_entity.id
_entity.type
_entity.pdbx_description
1 polymer ?
#
loop_
_entity_poly.entity_id
_entity_poly.type
_entity_poly.pdbx_seq_one_letter_code
_entity_poly.pdbx_strand_id
1 'polypeptide(L)'
;MFAHLGNHVIDLDRRKQARIKRLARGDLPDWIACKSELTSLTIAEAKGCHDPGGPAKALARAWTQAGRIDVTVKGRKVTVKRIAVATRWGVANSVPADAYLSVRDPVDKGEPIDPQDKDAPFIGLLRLHVASMIEPLGHAELAQALRSLTRQTFQRPLRDATARARAALDNAPIGQVEKTHDIGGLVGGIVTRAGPITDAIASTVDQEALARLNLRPVFVGIDRDLIRAAIDGEAQTIRGRLAEKVSPDEFARPDRAGGWIIPLGTERRIVGGA
;
A
#
# COMPACT_ATOMS: atom_id res chain seq x y z
N MET A 1 1.97 6.13 0.13
CA MET A 1 1.81 4.68 -0.11
C MET A 1 2.79 3.91 0.74
N PHE A 2 2.41 2.72 1.18
CA PHE A 2 3.29 1.84 1.97
C PHE A 2 2.97 0.38 1.74
N ALA A 3 3.92 -0.48 2.04
CA ALA A 3 3.75 -1.93 2.05
C ALA A 3 4.50 -2.53 3.24
N HIS A 4 3.91 -3.59 3.80
CA HIS A 4 4.58 -4.37 4.83
C HIS A 4 5.70 -5.22 4.24
N LEU A 5 6.84 -5.20 4.91
CA LEU A 5 7.97 -6.04 4.55
C LEU A 5 7.81 -7.39 5.27
N GLY A 6 7.20 -8.35 4.58
CA GLY A 6 7.19 -9.74 5.03
C GLY A 6 8.58 -10.38 4.96
N ASN A 7 8.71 -11.64 5.36
CA ASN A 7 10.00 -12.35 5.48
C ASN A 7 10.68 -12.78 4.16
N HIS A 8 10.29 -12.20 3.03
CA HIS A 8 10.75 -12.62 1.70
C HIS A 8 11.62 -11.56 1.03
N VAL A 9 12.46 -11.99 0.08
CA VAL A 9 13.07 -11.07 -0.89
C VAL A 9 11.95 -10.49 -1.74
N ILE A 10 11.95 -9.17 -1.89
CA ILE A 10 10.95 -8.45 -2.68
C ILE A 10 11.67 -7.88 -3.91
N ASP A 11 11.34 -8.40 -5.09
CA ASP A 11 11.73 -7.81 -6.36
C ASP A 11 10.73 -6.71 -6.68
N LEU A 12 11.11 -5.44 -6.51
CA LEU A 12 10.22 -4.31 -6.80
C LEU A 12 9.98 -4.18 -8.31
N ASP A 13 11.02 -4.40 -9.11
CA ASP A 13 10.90 -4.59 -10.55
C ASP A 13 12.07 -5.42 -11.08
N ARG A 14 11.75 -6.62 -11.55
CA ARG A 14 12.76 -7.51 -12.11
C ARG A 14 13.36 -7.01 -13.43
N ARG A 15 12.61 -6.27 -14.24
CA ARG A 15 13.08 -5.72 -15.53
C ARG A 15 14.24 -4.75 -15.32
N LYS A 16 14.20 -4.01 -14.20
CA LYS A 16 15.21 -3.02 -13.79
C LYS A 16 16.11 -3.50 -12.65
N GLN A 17 15.94 -4.76 -12.22
CA GLN A 17 16.67 -5.37 -11.12
C GLN A 17 16.61 -4.53 -9.82
N ALA A 18 15.46 -3.92 -9.56
CA ALA A 18 15.18 -3.21 -8.32
C ALA A 18 14.62 -4.19 -7.30
N ARG A 19 15.24 -4.28 -6.12
CA ARG A 19 14.85 -5.25 -5.08
C ARG A 19 15.17 -4.75 -3.67
N ILE A 20 14.46 -5.31 -2.70
CA ILE A 20 14.79 -5.22 -1.28
C ILE A 20 15.67 -6.43 -0.93
N LYS A 21 16.93 -6.16 -0.65
CA LYS A 21 17.93 -7.16 -0.28
C LYS A 21 18.01 -7.25 1.24
N ARG A 22 17.80 -8.46 1.77
CA ARG A 22 18.09 -8.75 3.18
C ARG A 22 19.60 -8.88 3.41
N LEU A 23 20.10 -8.19 4.43
CA LEU A 23 21.51 -8.14 4.81
C LEU A 23 21.83 -9.05 5.99
N ALA A 24 20.88 -9.20 6.93
CA ALA A 24 21.09 -9.96 8.16
C ALA A 24 19.84 -10.73 8.59
N ARG A 25 20.03 -11.73 9.48
CA ARG A 25 18.93 -12.51 10.08
C ARG A 25 18.14 -11.68 11.12
N GLY A 26 16.96 -12.19 11.48
CA GLY A 26 15.99 -11.56 12.38
C GLY A 26 14.87 -10.81 11.64
N ASP A 27 13.96 -10.21 12.42
CA ASP A 27 12.83 -9.41 11.96
C ASP A 27 13.26 -8.31 10.99
N LEU A 28 12.51 -8.14 9.93
CA LEU A 28 12.66 -7.04 8.99
C LEU A 28 11.97 -5.78 9.55
N PRO A 29 12.30 -4.59 9.04
CA PRO A 29 11.53 -3.41 9.41
C PRO A 29 10.09 -3.55 8.92
N ASP A 30 9.13 -2.93 9.60
CA ASP A 30 7.70 -3.12 9.36
C ASP A 30 7.28 -2.67 7.95
N TRP A 31 7.79 -1.52 7.48
CA TRP A 31 7.31 -0.89 6.26
C TRP A 31 8.41 -0.41 5.32
N ILE A 32 8.09 -0.47 4.04
CA ILE A 32 8.64 0.41 3.02
C ILE A 32 7.53 1.34 2.55
N ALA A 33 7.85 2.62 2.39
CA ALA A 33 6.91 3.67 2.06
C ALA A 33 7.47 4.59 0.99
N CYS A 34 6.57 5.25 0.27
CA CYS A 34 6.91 6.34 -0.62
C CYS A 34 5.86 7.44 -0.56
N LYS A 35 6.30 8.65 -0.91
CA LYS A 35 5.38 9.74 -1.21
C LYS A 35 4.47 9.35 -2.36
N SER A 36 3.24 9.88 -2.36
CA SER A 36 2.25 9.71 -3.42
C SER A 36 2.79 10.03 -4.82
N GLU A 37 3.63 11.04 -4.92
CA GLU A 37 4.33 11.48 -6.14
C GLU A 37 5.45 10.55 -6.62
N LEU A 38 5.71 9.42 -5.95
CA LEU A 38 6.74 8.44 -6.34
C LEU A 38 8.16 9.04 -6.45
N THR A 39 8.54 9.89 -5.49
CA THR A 39 9.81 10.63 -5.53
C THR A 39 10.84 10.16 -4.50
N SER A 40 10.39 9.59 -3.38
CA SER A 40 11.27 9.25 -2.25
C SER A 40 10.83 7.96 -1.60
N LEU A 41 11.77 7.02 -1.43
CA LEU A 41 11.59 5.79 -0.67
C LEU A 41 12.01 6.01 0.78
N THR A 42 11.22 5.46 1.68
CA THR A 42 11.46 5.46 3.11
C THR A 42 11.31 4.04 3.63
N ILE A 43 12.24 3.59 4.46
CA ILE A 43 12.07 2.40 5.28
C ILE A 43 11.67 2.88 6.67
N ALA A 44 10.59 2.34 7.20
CA ALA A 44 10.05 2.74 8.47
C ALA A 44 9.87 1.54 9.39
N GLU A 45 10.14 1.76 10.68
CA GLU A 45 10.00 0.77 11.74
C GLU A 45 9.42 1.48 12.97
N ALA A 46 8.39 0.90 13.59
CA ALA A 46 7.79 1.47 14.80
C ALA A 46 7.67 0.44 15.92
N LYS A 47 8.06 0.85 17.13
CA LYS A 47 7.92 0.03 18.33
C LYS A 47 6.86 0.59 19.28
N GLY A 48 6.00 -0.32 19.73
CA GLY A 48 4.96 -0.07 20.73
C GLY A 48 5.51 0.05 22.15
N CYS A 49 4.62 0.41 23.06
CA CYS A 49 4.92 0.86 24.42
C CYS A 49 5.31 -0.23 25.43
N HIS A 50 5.34 -1.50 25.01
CA HIS A 50 5.51 -2.64 25.91
C HIS A 50 6.97 -3.09 26.08
N ASP A 51 7.96 -2.32 25.60
CA ASP A 51 9.37 -2.63 25.84
C ASP A 51 9.78 -2.30 27.28
N PRO A 52 10.14 -3.30 28.11
CA PRO A 52 10.55 -3.05 29.49
C PRO A 52 11.85 -2.23 29.60
N GLY A 53 12.66 -2.17 28.54
CA GLY A 53 13.88 -1.35 28.51
C GLY A 53 13.67 0.12 28.12
N GLY A 54 12.42 0.56 27.90
CA GLY A 54 12.07 1.94 27.59
C GLY A 54 12.31 2.39 26.15
N PRO A 55 11.88 3.62 25.79
CA PRO A 55 11.88 4.13 24.41
C PRO A 55 13.26 4.15 23.74
N ALA A 56 14.33 4.42 24.49
CA ALA A 56 15.69 4.42 23.94
C ALA A 56 16.12 3.02 23.46
N LYS A 57 15.84 1.97 24.24
CA LYS A 57 16.14 0.58 23.85
C LYS A 57 15.26 0.14 22.68
N ALA A 58 13.97 0.48 22.73
CA ALA A 58 13.04 0.22 21.64
C ALA A 58 13.49 0.88 20.32
N LEU A 59 13.91 2.14 20.39
CA LEU A 59 14.42 2.90 19.25
C LEU A 59 15.73 2.32 18.71
N ALA A 60 16.65 1.89 19.57
CA ALA A 60 17.88 1.22 19.15
C ALA A 60 17.56 -0.08 18.39
N ARG A 61 16.62 -0.89 18.89
CA ARG A 61 16.15 -2.11 18.19
C ARG A 61 15.47 -1.79 16.87
N ALA A 62 14.59 -0.80 16.84
CA ALA A 62 13.93 -0.32 15.62
C ALA A 62 14.97 0.08 14.56
N TRP A 63 16.00 0.81 14.99
CA TRP A 63 17.09 1.21 14.11
C TRP A 63 17.90 0.02 13.58
N THR A 64 18.21 -0.95 14.45
CA THR A 64 18.86 -2.21 14.03
C THR A 64 18.01 -2.93 12.99
N GLN A 65 16.68 -3.00 13.18
CA GLN A 65 15.78 -3.66 12.24
C GLN A 65 15.73 -2.94 10.89
N ALA A 66 15.58 -1.61 10.88
CA ALA A 66 15.67 -0.79 9.67
C ALA A 66 16.99 -0.97 8.90
N GLY A 67 18.09 -1.29 9.59
CA GLY A 67 19.40 -1.58 9.01
C GLY A 67 19.57 -2.99 8.43
N ARG A 68 18.59 -3.89 8.55
CA ARG A 68 18.70 -5.28 8.06
C ARG A 68 18.41 -5.44 6.58
N ILE A 69 18.00 -4.38 5.90
CA ILE A 69 17.69 -4.40 4.47
C ILE A 69 18.41 -3.27 3.74
N ASP A 70 18.68 -3.48 2.47
CA ASP A 70 19.03 -2.45 1.49
C ASP A 70 18.04 -2.46 0.34
N VAL A 71 17.78 -1.29 -0.24
CA VAL A 71 17.19 -1.21 -1.58
C VAL A 71 18.34 -1.21 -2.57
N THR A 72 18.30 -2.13 -3.54
CA THR A 72 19.31 -2.22 -4.58
C THR A 72 18.69 -2.11 -5.96
N VAL A 73 19.35 -1.39 -6.87
CA VAL A 73 19.00 -1.29 -8.29
C VAL A 73 20.22 -1.70 -9.10
N LYS A 74 20.06 -2.66 -10.04
CA LYS A 74 21.18 -3.23 -10.81
C LYS A 74 22.34 -3.70 -9.91
N GLY A 75 22.01 -4.28 -8.76
CA GLY A 75 22.96 -4.76 -7.76
C GLY A 75 23.61 -3.70 -6.87
N ARG A 76 23.39 -2.40 -7.13
CA ARG A 76 23.99 -1.28 -6.38
C ARG A 76 23.02 -0.75 -5.33
N LYS A 77 23.52 -0.48 -4.13
CA LYS A 77 22.74 0.10 -3.03
C LYS A 77 22.34 1.53 -3.39
N VAL A 78 21.07 1.87 -3.26
CA VAL A 78 20.57 3.21 -3.57
C VAL A 78 20.25 3.99 -2.30
N THR A 79 20.30 5.32 -2.40
CA THR A 79 19.96 6.22 -1.29
C THR A 79 18.50 6.07 -0.90
N VAL A 80 18.24 5.83 0.39
CA VAL A 80 16.88 5.77 0.97
C VAL A 80 16.84 6.46 2.33
N LYS A 81 15.68 6.98 2.68
CA LYS A 81 15.43 7.56 4.00
C LYS A 81 15.08 6.43 4.99
N ARG A 82 15.64 6.44 6.20
CA ARG A 82 15.32 5.43 7.23
C ARG A 82 14.77 6.13 8.46
N ILE A 83 13.59 5.72 8.89
CA ILE A 83 12.92 6.30 10.04
C ILE A 83 12.65 5.18 11.05
N ALA A 84 13.15 5.36 12.28
CA ALA A 84 12.79 4.52 13.40
C ALA A 84 12.01 5.35 14.42
N VAL A 85 10.91 4.80 14.90
CA VAL A 85 10.05 5.44 15.90
C VAL A 85 9.85 4.50 17.09
N ALA A 86 9.90 5.05 18.29
CA ALA A 86 9.47 4.36 19.50
C ALA A 86 8.47 5.23 20.26
N THR A 87 7.38 4.63 20.71
CA THR A 87 6.35 5.31 21.50
C THR A 87 6.15 4.60 22.83
N ARG A 88 5.82 5.35 23.88
CA ARG A 88 5.27 4.82 25.12
C ARG A 88 3.95 5.52 25.42
N TRP A 89 2.87 4.75 25.53
CA TRP A 89 1.55 5.20 25.97
C TRP A 89 1.35 4.72 27.39
N GLY A 90 0.79 5.58 28.26
CA GLY A 90 0.65 5.41 29.71
C GLY A 90 0.44 3.98 30.19
N VAL A 91 1.55 3.31 30.51
CA VAL A 91 1.57 2.05 31.25
C VAL A 91 1.59 2.41 32.73
N ALA A 92 0.75 1.75 33.53
CA ALA A 92 0.60 1.98 34.97
C ALA A 92 1.88 1.78 35.81
N ASN A 93 2.97 1.32 35.20
CA ASN A 93 4.25 1.12 35.87
C ASN A 93 5.11 2.38 35.77
N SER A 94 5.30 2.99 36.94
CA SER A 94 5.76 4.35 37.24
C SER A 94 7.22 4.68 36.90
N VAL A 95 7.95 3.83 36.19
CA VAL A 95 9.36 4.15 35.85
C VAL A 95 9.72 3.66 34.43
N PRO A 96 10.35 4.53 33.61
CA PRO A 96 10.38 6.00 33.71
C PRO A 96 9.03 6.64 33.36
N ALA A 97 8.73 7.82 33.92
CA ALA A 97 7.40 8.42 34.00
C ALA A 97 6.96 9.25 32.78
N ASP A 98 7.85 9.64 31.87
CA ASP A 98 7.43 10.55 30.78
C ASP A 98 7.01 9.81 29.51
N ALA A 99 5.98 10.36 28.86
CA ALA A 99 5.59 9.99 27.50
C ALA A 99 6.67 10.48 26.53
N TYR A 100 7.55 9.57 26.10
CA TYR A 100 8.56 9.87 25.10
C TYR A 100 8.19 9.20 23.78
N LEU A 101 7.76 10.03 22.83
CA LEU A 101 7.92 9.74 21.41
C LEU A 101 9.38 10.01 21.08
N SER A 102 10.11 9.02 20.57
CA SER A 102 11.47 9.20 20.07
C SER A 102 11.56 8.78 18.62
N VAL A 103 12.14 9.64 17.79
CA VAL A 103 12.29 9.44 16.35
C VAL A 103 13.76 9.59 16.00
N ARG A 104 14.26 8.67 15.18
CA ARG A 104 15.58 8.74 14.56
C ARG A 104 15.41 8.70 13.05
N ASP A 105 15.87 9.75 12.38
CA ASP A 105 15.69 9.95 10.94
C ASP A 105 16.98 10.46 10.25
N PRO A 106 17.89 9.56 9.84
CA PRO A 106 18.97 9.90 8.94
C PRO A 106 18.69 9.40 7.52
N VAL A 107 19.34 10.08 6.57
CA VAL A 107 19.49 9.56 5.21
C VAL A 107 20.61 8.51 5.21
N ASP A 108 20.33 7.32 4.70
CA ASP A 108 21.38 6.34 4.44
C ASP A 108 21.94 6.56 3.05
N LYS A 109 23.24 6.83 2.99
CA LYS A 109 23.93 7.15 1.74
C LYS A 109 24.11 5.87 0.92
N GLY A 110 23.62 5.94 -0.31
CA GLY A 110 23.91 4.98 -1.37
C GLY A 110 24.14 5.74 -2.68
N GLU A 111 24.12 5.03 -3.79
CA GLU A 111 24.16 5.69 -5.09
C GLU A 111 22.84 6.41 -5.38
N PRO A 112 22.86 7.54 -6.09
CA PRO A 112 21.64 8.09 -6.66
C PRO A 112 21.05 7.07 -7.65
N ILE A 113 19.73 7.00 -7.70
CA ILE A 113 19.05 6.14 -8.68
C ILE A 113 19.12 6.84 -10.04
N ASP A 114 19.56 6.10 -11.05
CA ASP A 114 19.49 6.55 -12.45
C ASP A 114 18.05 6.96 -12.79
N PRO A 115 17.80 8.13 -13.41
CA PRO A 115 16.47 8.53 -13.87
C PRO A 115 15.70 7.44 -14.61
N GLN A 116 16.38 6.59 -15.40
CA GLN A 116 15.74 5.51 -16.16
C GLN A 116 15.31 4.30 -15.30
N ASP A 117 15.84 4.17 -14.09
CA ASP A 117 15.52 3.09 -13.16
C ASP A 117 14.73 3.58 -11.95
N LYS A 118 14.55 4.89 -11.81
CA LYS A 118 13.89 5.53 -10.67
C LYS A 118 12.50 4.98 -10.40
N ASP A 119 11.79 4.58 -11.44
CA ASP A 119 10.37 4.21 -11.37
C ASP A 119 10.14 2.78 -10.88
N ALA A 120 11.14 1.93 -11.09
CA ALA A 120 11.13 0.52 -10.74
C ALA A 120 10.75 0.25 -9.27
N PRO A 121 11.44 0.84 -8.27
CA PRO A 121 11.10 0.59 -6.87
C PRO A 121 9.70 1.09 -6.50
N PHE A 122 9.23 2.16 -7.15
CA PHE A 122 7.93 2.77 -6.87
C PHE A 122 6.78 1.93 -7.41
N ILE A 123 6.91 1.36 -8.60
CA ILE A 123 5.91 0.47 -9.18
C ILE A 123 5.77 -0.80 -8.32
N GLY A 124 6.89 -1.40 -7.92
CA GLY A 124 6.86 -2.56 -7.02
C GLY A 124 6.17 -2.28 -5.70
N LEU A 125 6.44 -1.12 -5.11
CA LEU A 125 5.78 -0.67 -3.90
C LEU A 125 4.28 -0.44 -4.11
N LEU A 126 3.89 0.20 -5.22
CA LEU A 126 2.48 0.40 -5.56
C LEU A 126 1.73 -0.94 -5.67
N ARG A 127 2.31 -1.94 -6.34
CA ARG A 127 1.71 -3.28 -6.44
C ARG A 127 1.44 -3.90 -5.07
N LEU A 128 2.42 -3.81 -4.16
CA LEU A 128 2.27 -4.32 -2.80
C LEU A 128 1.25 -3.51 -1.99
N HIS A 129 1.27 -2.19 -2.12
CA HIS A 129 0.33 -1.30 -1.46
C HIS A 129 -1.11 -1.62 -1.86
N VAL A 130 -1.39 -1.69 -3.16
CA VAL A 130 -2.70 -2.07 -3.71
C VAL A 130 -3.10 -3.45 -3.21
N ALA A 131 -2.22 -4.44 -3.28
CA ALA A 131 -2.51 -5.79 -2.80
C ALA A 131 -2.93 -5.81 -1.31
N SER A 132 -2.26 -5.03 -0.46
CA SER A 132 -2.62 -4.90 0.96
C SER A 132 -3.96 -4.20 1.18
N MET A 133 -4.40 -3.33 0.27
CA MET A 133 -5.67 -2.61 0.40
C MET A 133 -6.86 -3.46 -0.08
N ILE A 134 -6.71 -4.17 -1.19
CA ILE A 134 -7.84 -4.89 -1.83
C ILE A 134 -8.06 -6.30 -1.27
N GLU A 135 -7.03 -6.95 -0.71
CA GLU A 135 -7.16 -8.28 -0.10
C GLU A 135 -8.25 -8.35 0.99
N PRO A 136 -8.27 -7.48 2.02
CA PRO A 136 -9.32 -7.52 3.04
C PRO A 136 -10.71 -7.12 2.51
N LEU A 137 -10.80 -6.65 1.27
CA LEU A 137 -12.03 -6.27 0.59
C LEU A 137 -12.58 -7.37 -0.33
N GLY A 138 -12.05 -8.61 -0.22
CA GLY A 138 -12.51 -9.77 -0.99
C GLY A 138 -11.72 -10.07 -2.26
N HIS A 139 -10.70 -9.27 -2.60
CA HIS A 139 -9.93 -9.43 -3.85
C HIS A 139 -8.63 -10.22 -3.64
N ALA A 140 -8.71 -11.34 -2.92
CA ALA A 140 -7.54 -12.13 -2.51
C ALA A 140 -6.73 -12.66 -3.72
N GLU A 141 -7.40 -13.12 -4.78
CA GLU A 141 -6.74 -13.62 -5.99
C GLU A 141 -5.91 -12.53 -6.68
N LEU A 142 -6.50 -11.35 -6.91
CA LEU A 142 -5.82 -10.22 -7.51
C LEU A 142 -4.67 -9.71 -6.61
N ALA A 143 -4.89 -9.62 -5.29
CA ALA A 143 -3.85 -9.24 -4.35
C ALA A 143 -2.66 -10.22 -4.41
N GLN A 144 -2.93 -11.52 -4.47
CA GLN A 144 -1.89 -12.55 -4.59
C GLN A 144 -1.17 -12.48 -5.94
N ALA A 145 -1.88 -12.18 -7.03
CA ALA A 145 -1.27 -11.98 -8.34
C ALA A 145 -0.32 -10.76 -8.35
N LEU A 146 -0.74 -9.64 -7.75
CA LEU A 146 0.10 -8.44 -7.59
C LEU A 146 1.36 -8.70 -6.76
N ARG A 147 1.25 -9.43 -5.65
CA ARG A 147 2.41 -9.87 -4.84
C ARG A 147 3.31 -10.82 -5.61
N SER A 148 2.73 -11.66 -6.46
CA SER A 148 3.51 -12.60 -7.27
C SER A 148 4.41 -11.85 -8.24
N LEU A 149 3.97 -10.72 -8.81
CA LEU A 149 4.80 -9.87 -9.66
C LEU A 149 6.05 -9.36 -8.94
N THR A 150 5.99 -9.17 -7.62
CA THR A 150 7.11 -8.66 -6.82
C THR A 150 7.99 -9.76 -6.21
N ARG A 151 7.83 -11.01 -6.66
CA ARG A 151 8.59 -12.18 -6.18
C ARG A 151 9.29 -12.93 -7.32
N GLN A 152 9.12 -12.51 -8.58
CA GLN A 152 9.65 -13.25 -9.73
C GLN A 152 11.11 -12.93 -10.02
N THR A 153 11.97 -13.93 -9.83
CA THR A 153 13.41 -13.83 -10.11
C THR A 153 13.76 -14.01 -11.60
N PHE A 154 12.87 -14.57 -12.42
CA PHE A 154 13.15 -14.92 -13.83
C PHE A 154 12.15 -14.30 -14.80
N GLN A 155 12.59 -14.00 -16.03
CA GLN A 155 11.77 -13.29 -17.03
C GLN A 155 10.54 -14.09 -17.49
N ARG A 156 10.67 -15.40 -17.71
CA ARG A 156 9.54 -16.25 -18.14
C ARG A 156 8.44 -16.32 -17.06
N PRO A 157 8.75 -16.67 -15.80
CA PRO A 157 7.79 -16.57 -14.69
C PRO A 157 7.17 -15.18 -14.51
N LEU A 158 7.90 -14.09 -14.80
CA LEU A 158 7.36 -12.73 -14.76
C LEU A 158 6.28 -12.51 -15.83
N ARG A 159 6.47 -13.01 -17.06
CA ARG A 159 5.45 -12.94 -18.13
C ARG A 159 4.19 -13.68 -17.71
N ASP A 160 4.33 -14.89 -17.19
CA ASP A 160 3.20 -15.70 -16.73
C ASP A 160 2.47 -15.04 -15.54
N ALA A 161 3.22 -14.48 -14.59
CA ALA A 161 2.65 -13.71 -13.48
C ALA A 161 1.92 -12.44 -13.96
N THR A 162 2.44 -11.77 -14.99
CA THR A 162 1.78 -10.61 -15.61
C THR A 162 0.46 -11.01 -16.26
N ALA A 163 0.44 -12.10 -17.04
CA ALA A 163 -0.77 -12.62 -17.65
C ALA A 163 -1.82 -13.01 -16.59
N ARG A 164 -1.41 -13.69 -15.52
CA ARG A 164 -2.31 -14.03 -14.40
C ARG A 164 -2.86 -12.79 -13.70
N ALA A 165 -2.03 -11.78 -13.44
CA ALA A 165 -2.49 -10.55 -12.80
C ALA A 165 -3.49 -9.78 -13.68
N ARG A 166 -3.28 -9.76 -15.01
CA ARG A 166 -4.25 -9.19 -15.95
C ARG A 166 -5.58 -9.94 -15.90
N ALA A 167 -5.56 -11.27 -16.01
CA ALA A 167 -6.77 -12.09 -15.93
C ALA A 167 -7.52 -11.89 -14.59
N ALA A 168 -6.80 -11.87 -13.46
CA ALA A 168 -7.40 -11.61 -12.16
C ALA A 168 -8.03 -10.20 -12.08
N LEU A 169 -7.43 -9.19 -12.70
CA LEU A 169 -8.00 -7.84 -12.77
C LEU A 169 -9.22 -7.77 -13.71
N ASP A 170 -9.22 -8.56 -14.78
CA ASP A 170 -10.34 -8.65 -15.72
C ASP A 170 -11.56 -9.35 -15.12
N ASN A 171 -11.34 -10.29 -14.21
CA ASN A 171 -12.40 -10.98 -13.47
C ASN A 171 -12.80 -10.30 -12.15
N ALA A 172 -12.05 -9.29 -11.70
CA ALA A 172 -12.33 -8.62 -10.44
C ALA A 172 -13.65 -7.82 -10.54
N PRO A 173 -14.57 -7.93 -9.56
CA PRO A 173 -15.77 -7.11 -9.52
C PRO A 173 -15.43 -5.61 -9.53
N ILE A 174 -16.08 -4.88 -10.44
CA ILE A 174 -15.87 -3.44 -10.62
C ILE A 174 -17.07 -2.69 -10.07
N GLY A 175 -16.84 -1.83 -9.09
CA GLY A 175 -17.82 -0.86 -8.62
C GLY A 175 -17.79 0.40 -9.49
N GLN A 176 -18.92 0.78 -10.08
CA GLN A 176 -19.10 2.10 -10.68
C GLN A 176 -19.86 3.00 -9.72
N VAL A 177 -19.47 4.26 -9.65
CA VAL A 177 -20.10 5.22 -8.74
C VAL A 177 -21.23 5.91 -9.48
N GLU A 178 -22.46 5.77 -8.99
CA GLU A 178 -23.62 6.47 -9.59
C GLU A 178 -23.34 7.98 -9.64
N LYS A 179 -23.74 8.63 -10.74
CA LYS A 179 -23.63 10.10 -10.95
C LYS A 179 -22.21 10.68 -11.00
N THR A 180 -21.17 9.84 -11.14
CA THR A 180 -19.79 10.32 -11.31
C THR A 180 -19.22 9.76 -12.61
N HIS A 181 -18.96 10.62 -13.61
CA HIS A 181 -18.42 10.19 -14.91
C HIS A 181 -16.89 10.11 -14.91
N ASP A 182 -16.24 10.74 -13.92
CA ASP A 182 -14.79 10.88 -13.85
C ASP A 182 -14.08 9.72 -13.14
N ILE A 183 -14.81 8.91 -12.36
CA ILE A 183 -14.24 7.79 -11.62
C ILE A 183 -14.33 6.53 -12.48
N GLY A 184 -13.22 6.21 -13.14
CA GLY A 184 -13.02 4.91 -13.79
C GLY A 184 -13.30 3.78 -12.79
N GLY A 185 -13.86 2.66 -13.29
CA GLY A 185 -14.34 1.57 -12.45
C GLY A 185 -13.37 1.18 -11.33
N LEU A 186 -13.90 1.02 -10.12
CA LEU A 186 -13.11 0.79 -8.92
C LEU A 186 -13.07 -0.70 -8.54
N VAL A 187 -11.87 -1.18 -8.20
CA VAL A 187 -11.68 -2.49 -7.56
C VAL A 187 -11.60 -2.25 -6.06
N GLY A 188 -12.58 -2.76 -5.32
CA GLY A 188 -12.74 -2.44 -3.90
C GLY A 188 -13.91 -3.15 -3.26
N GLY A 189 -14.34 -2.64 -2.11
CA GLY A 189 -15.42 -3.23 -1.32
C GLY A 189 -16.05 -2.23 -0.37
N ILE A 190 -17.17 -2.65 0.24
CA ILE A 190 -17.90 -1.83 1.20
C ILE A 190 -17.38 -2.12 2.59
N VAL A 191 -17.07 -1.05 3.32
CA VAL A 191 -16.66 -1.07 4.71
C VAL A 191 -17.73 -0.41 5.55
N THR A 192 -18.08 -1.05 6.65
CA THR A 192 -18.99 -0.52 7.66
C THR A 192 -18.27 -0.39 9.00
N ARG A 193 -18.95 0.14 10.03
CA ARG A 193 -18.42 0.09 11.40
C ARG A 193 -18.11 -1.32 11.90
N ALA A 194 -18.76 -2.35 11.37
CA ALA A 194 -18.56 -3.73 11.76
C ALA A 194 -17.40 -4.41 11.01
N GLY A 195 -16.81 -3.73 10.03
CA GLY A 195 -15.76 -4.28 9.15
C GLY A 195 -16.17 -4.32 7.68
N PRO A 196 -15.29 -4.89 6.82
CA PRO A 196 -15.56 -5.06 5.39
C PRO A 196 -16.64 -6.11 5.13
N ILE A 197 -17.44 -5.87 4.11
CA ILE A 197 -18.41 -6.83 3.57
C ILE A 197 -17.74 -7.51 2.37
N THR A 198 -17.38 -8.78 2.53
CA THR A 198 -16.59 -9.53 1.54
C THR A 198 -17.41 -10.53 0.71
N ASP A 199 -18.50 -11.04 1.28
CA ASP A 199 -19.17 -12.25 0.75
C ASP A 199 -20.44 -11.92 -0.05
N ALA A 200 -20.86 -10.65 -0.09
CA ALA A 200 -22.03 -10.20 -0.80
C ALA A 200 -21.72 -8.93 -1.59
N ILE A 201 -22.01 -8.96 -2.89
CA ILE A 201 -22.17 -7.73 -3.67
C ILE A 201 -23.39 -7.03 -3.06
N ALA A 202 -23.17 -6.06 -2.18
CA ALA A 202 -24.27 -5.39 -1.52
C ALA A 202 -25.08 -4.64 -2.57
N SER A 203 -26.32 -5.07 -2.76
CA SER A 203 -27.23 -4.45 -3.71
C SER A 203 -27.48 -2.99 -3.34
N THR A 204 -28.06 -2.22 -4.24
CA THR A 204 -28.49 -0.84 -3.95
C THR A 204 -29.43 -0.79 -2.74
N VAL A 205 -30.29 -1.80 -2.56
CA VAL A 205 -31.18 -1.94 -1.41
C VAL A 205 -30.40 -2.20 -0.12
N ASP A 206 -29.39 -3.06 -0.16
CA ASP A 206 -28.53 -3.34 1.00
C ASP A 206 -27.74 -2.10 1.42
N GLN A 207 -27.20 -1.36 0.45
CA GLN A 207 -26.48 -0.09 0.69
C GLN A 207 -27.39 0.94 1.39
N GLU A 208 -28.66 1.05 0.98
CA GLU A 208 -29.64 1.90 1.64
C GLU A 208 -30.02 1.42 3.04
N ALA A 209 -30.20 0.11 3.23
CA ALA A 209 -30.48 -0.47 4.53
C ALA A 209 -29.33 -0.20 5.51
N LEU A 210 -28.08 -0.41 5.08
CA LEU A 210 -26.88 -0.11 5.88
C LEU A 210 -26.81 1.39 6.27
N ALA A 211 -27.18 2.29 5.37
CA ALA A 211 -27.23 3.72 5.66
C ALA A 211 -28.34 4.04 6.69
N ARG A 212 -29.54 3.48 6.53
CA ARG A 212 -30.67 3.64 7.47
C ARG A 212 -30.36 3.10 8.86
N LEU A 213 -29.61 1.99 8.94
CA LEU A 213 -29.14 1.40 10.20
C LEU A 213 -27.99 2.18 10.86
N ASN A 214 -27.61 3.34 10.32
CA ASN A 214 -26.51 4.20 10.81
C ASN A 214 -25.16 3.47 10.93
N LEU A 215 -24.96 2.43 10.11
CA LEU A 215 -23.70 1.69 10.00
C LEU A 215 -22.66 2.44 9.16
N ARG A 216 -23.07 3.57 8.57
CA ARG A 216 -22.23 4.49 7.76
C ARG A 216 -21.40 3.74 6.73
N PRO A 217 -22.04 3.05 5.78
CA PRO A 217 -21.33 2.30 4.76
C PRO A 217 -20.46 3.24 3.91
N VAL A 218 -19.22 2.82 3.65
CA VAL A 218 -18.26 3.54 2.82
C VAL A 218 -17.68 2.54 1.83
N PHE A 219 -17.73 2.86 0.54
CA PHE A 219 -16.96 2.12 -0.45
C PHE A 219 -15.51 2.59 -0.42
N VAL A 220 -14.58 1.64 -0.35
CA VAL A 220 -13.15 1.87 -0.48
C VAL A 220 -12.66 1.08 -1.68
N GLY A 221 -11.96 1.72 -2.61
CA GLY A 221 -11.45 1.03 -3.79
C GLY A 221 -10.31 1.76 -4.48
N ILE A 222 -9.68 1.08 -5.43
CA ILE A 222 -8.59 1.59 -6.26
C ILE A 222 -9.06 1.66 -7.70
N ASP A 223 -8.64 2.71 -8.41
CA ASP A 223 -8.86 2.83 -9.85
C ASP A 223 -8.31 1.60 -10.60
N ARG A 224 -9.19 0.87 -11.32
CA ARG A 224 -8.81 -0.31 -12.10
C ARG A 224 -7.69 -0.04 -13.08
N ASP A 225 -7.68 1.12 -13.72
CA ASP A 225 -6.67 1.45 -14.72
C ASP A 225 -5.32 1.77 -14.06
N LEU A 226 -5.32 2.30 -12.83
CA LEU A 226 -4.11 2.42 -12.03
C LEU A 226 -3.53 1.03 -11.72
N ILE A 227 -4.39 0.06 -11.35
CA ILE A 227 -3.96 -1.33 -11.14
C ILE A 227 -3.40 -1.91 -12.45
N ARG A 228 -4.07 -1.69 -13.58
CA ARG A 228 -3.59 -2.14 -14.91
C ARG A 228 -2.20 -1.57 -15.22
N ALA A 229 -2.03 -0.25 -15.09
CA ALA A 229 -0.77 0.41 -15.32
C ALA A 229 0.33 -0.11 -14.37
N ALA A 230 -0.02 -0.41 -13.12
CA ALA A 230 0.89 -1.05 -12.16
C ALA A 230 1.28 -2.47 -12.59
N ILE A 231 0.36 -3.30 -13.07
CA ILE A 231 0.65 -4.64 -13.60
C ILE A 231 1.61 -4.53 -14.79
N ASP A 232 1.34 -3.61 -15.71
CA ASP A 232 2.10 -3.45 -16.95
C ASP A 232 3.45 -2.76 -16.76
N GLY A 233 3.60 -2.02 -15.65
CA GLY A 233 4.81 -1.27 -15.30
C GLY A 233 4.92 0.07 -16.02
N GLU A 234 3.78 0.71 -16.29
CA GLU A 234 3.69 1.97 -17.03
C GLU A 234 3.84 3.18 -16.09
N ALA A 235 5.09 3.54 -15.78
CA ALA A 235 5.40 4.57 -14.80
C ALA A 235 4.75 5.94 -15.10
N GLN A 236 4.70 6.36 -16.36
CA GLN A 236 4.14 7.66 -16.74
C GLN A 236 2.62 7.68 -16.61
N THR A 237 1.94 6.60 -17.01
CA THR A 237 0.50 6.41 -16.80
C THR A 237 0.16 6.49 -15.31
N ILE A 238 0.93 5.79 -14.47
CA ILE A 238 0.76 5.81 -13.01
C ILE A 238 0.93 7.23 -12.45
N ARG A 239 1.99 7.94 -12.85
CA ARG A 239 2.22 9.33 -12.39
C ARG A 239 1.11 10.27 -12.81
N GLY A 240 0.67 10.20 -14.06
CA GLY A 240 -0.43 11.02 -14.56
C GLY A 240 -1.66 10.88 -13.69
N ARG A 241 -2.07 9.62 -13.41
CA ARG A 241 -3.23 9.32 -12.56
C ARG A 241 -3.05 9.75 -11.10
N LEU A 242 -1.88 9.53 -10.51
CA LEU A 242 -1.60 9.95 -9.13
C LEU A 242 -1.49 11.48 -8.96
N ALA A 243 -1.11 12.19 -10.03
CA ALA A 243 -1.00 13.64 -10.06
C ALA A 243 -2.33 14.32 -10.43
N GLU A 244 -3.28 13.58 -11.00
CA GLU A 244 -4.57 14.09 -11.41
C GLU A 244 -5.30 14.68 -10.20
N LYS A 245 -5.47 16.00 -10.24
CA LYS A 245 -6.25 16.72 -9.25
C LYS A 245 -7.71 16.55 -9.62
N VAL A 246 -8.30 15.48 -9.13
CA VAL A 246 -9.76 15.39 -9.11
C VAL A 246 -10.23 16.50 -8.18
N SER A 247 -11.04 17.43 -8.70
CA SER A 247 -11.73 18.39 -7.86
C SER A 247 -12.47 17.59 -6.79
N PRO A 248 -12.25 17.86 -5.50
CA PRO A 248 -12.97 17.13 -4.46
C PRO A 248 -14.46 17.35 -4.71
N ASP A 249 -15.10 16.32 -5.23
CA ASP A 249 -16.53 16.21 -5.14
C ASP A 249 -16.83 16.09 -3.64
N GLU A 250 -17.92 16.71 -3.17
CA GLU A 250 -18.20 16.92 -1.74
C GLU A 250 -18.22 15.60 -0.94
N PHE A 251 -18.33 14.47 -1.65
CA PHE A 251 -18.49 13.12 -1.11
C PHE A 251 -17.39 12.12 -1.52
N ALA A 252 -16.89 12.11 -2.76
CA ALA A 252 -15.86 11.16 -3.20
C ALA A 252 -14.46 11.72 -2.94
N ARG A 253 -13.71 11.07 -2.04
CA ARG A 253 -12.40 11.58 -1.59
C ARG A 253 -11.27 10.71 -2.12
N PRO A 254 -10.37 11.24 -2.96
CA PRO A 254 -9.14 10.53 -3.30
C PRO A 254 -8.21 10.52 -2.09
N ASP A 255 -7.62 9.36 -1.77
CA ASP A 255 -6.61 9.22 -0.71
C ASP A 255 -5.21 9.70 -1.17
N ARG A 256 -5.09 10.10 -2.44
CA ARG A 256 -3.85 10.51 -3.14
C ARG A 256 -2.78 9.41 -3.21
N ALA A 257 -3.12 8.19 -2.85
CA ALA A 257 -2.34 6.98 -3.00
C ALA A 257 -2.94 6.03 -4.07
N GLY A 258 -3.90 6.53 -4.84
CA GLY A 258 -4.59 5.80 -5.91
C GLY A 258 -5.95 5.22 -5.50
N GLY A 259 -6.31 5.37 -4.22
CA GLY A 259 -7.56 4.92 -3.64
C GLY A 259 -8.61 6.01 -3.53
N TRP A 260 -9.83 5.55 -3.36
CA TRP A 260 -11.05 6.33 -3.27
C TRP A 260 -11.84 5.91 -2.04
N ILE A 261 -12.38 6.90 -1.35
CA ILE A 261 -13.27 6.72 -0.20
C ILE A 261 -14.59 7.40 -0.54
N ILE A 262 -15.67 6.63 -0.59
CA ILE A 262 -16.97 7.10 -1.09
C ILE A 262 -18.05 6.70 -0.08
N PRO A 263 -18.62 7.65 0.68
CA PRO A 263 -19.77 7.40 1.53
C PRO A 263 -20.96 6.93 0.69
N LEU A 264 -21.65 5.87 1.15
CA LEU A 264 -22.81 5.30 0.48
C LEU A 264 -24.10 5.68 1.21
N GLY A 265 -25.20 5.84 0.46
CA GLY A 265 -26.50 6.22 0.99
C GLY A 265 -27.52 6.58 -0.09
N THR A 266 -28.50 7.40 0.24
CA THR A 266 -29.62 7.74 -0.66
C THR A 266 -29.17 8.51 -1.91
N GLU A 267 -28.07 9.26 -1.83
CA GLU A 267 -27.60 10.11 -2.94
C GLU A 267 -26.57 9.44 -3.85
N ARG A 268 -25.77 8.50 -3.32
CA ARG A 268 -24.73 7.74 -4.04
C ARG A 268 -24.78 6.25 -3.72
N ARG A 269 -24.72 5.48 -4.79
CA ARG A 269 -24.69 4.03 -4.76
C ARG A 269 -23.54 3.53 -5.62
N ILE A 270 -23.01 2.37 -5.27
CA ILE A 270 -22.20 1.60 -6.21
C ILE A 270 -23.15 0.80 -7.09
N VAL A 271 -23.03 1.01 -8.39
CA VAL A 271 -23.76 0.30 -9.45
C VAL A 271 -22.75 -0.57 -10.20
N GLY A 272 -23.13 -1.81 -10.53
CA GLY A 272 -22.20 -2.78 -11.09
C GLY A 272 -21.58 -3.69 -10.02
N GLY A 273 -21.37 -4.94 -10.43
CA GLY A 273 -21.11 -6.07 -9.56
C GLY A 273 -21.87 -7.30 -10.08
N ALA A 274 -21.40 -7.83 -11.21
CA ALA A 274 -21.68 -9.17 -11.70
C ALA A 274 -20.37 -9.71 -12.27
#